data_AF-A0A0L0N3G4-F1
#
_entry.id   AF-A0A0L0N3G4-F1
#
_cell.length_a   1.000
_cell.length_b   1.000
_cell.length_c   1.000
_cell.angle_alpha   90.00
_cell.angle_beta   90.00
_cell.angle_gamma   90.00
#
_symmetry.space_group_name_H-M   'P 1'
#
loop_
_entity.id
_entity.type
_entity.pdbx_description
1 polymer ?
#
loop_
_entity_poly.entity_id
_entity_poly.type
_entity_poly.pdbx_seq_one_letter_code
_entity_poly.pdbx_strand_id
1 'polypeptide(L)'
;MVFFSTAHPAQSLTALFAAWKGFLLAIALGAAVGPDYDTSTSLFFERLYGRHAHVPALAARLTRWDALYFMHYARNGYVYEQEWAFGAPLPIVVRGIVALLPSWGRDASAAVEPLVAIAVAHASHLIAVLVLYRLTMVISNDAKLAFVASALHIISPAGLFLSAPYAESPFACLSFIGNLLFALGIRSRRDQLKRSALIVGAGAVFGLATAFRSNGLASGVLFAAVAVDRFLAFARAPSLSRLLTLAAPVTGGICVAAGSVVPQFVAWRRYCGASLDDVEPRPWCSRTLPSIYAFVQDEYWNVGFLRYWTLNQLPLFLLASPMLTILLKSGFDIVRDPLRGLRLLKSGPVEDYRMFVRVLAASQLLVAALAITTYHVQIVSRLSSGYPVWYWWVAGCLIDKKRQDWGLRIAVFMALYAGIQGGLFASFLPPA
;
A
#
# COMPACT_ATOMS: atom_id res chain seq x y z
N MET A 1 12.06 -30.75 14.04
CA MET A 1 11.53 -30.55 12.67
C MET A 1 11.31 -29.05 12.49
N VAL A 2 12.27 -28.33 11.90
CA VAL A 2 12.18 -26.86 11.79
C VAL A 2 11.54 -26.55 10.44
N PHE A 3 10.23 -26.29 10.43
CA PHE A 3 9.47 -25.94 9.21
C PHE A 3 9.96 -24.63 8.53
N PHE A 4 10.80 -23.85 9.20
CA PHE A 4 11.28 -22.54 8.73
C PHE A 4 12.81 -22.47 8.73
N SER A 5 13.42 -22.45 7.55
CA SER A 5 14.87 -22.36 7.37
C SER A 5 15.27 -21.16 6.54
N THR A 6 16.30 -20.44 6.98
CA THR A 6 16.91 -19.35 6.20
C THR A 6 17.68 -19.85 4.98
N ALA A 7 17.94 -21.16 4.87
CA ALA A 7 18.56 -21.77 3.70
C ALA A 7 17.59 -21.87 2.50
N HIS A 8 16.28 -21.98 2.77
CA HIS A 8 15.22 -22.01 1.76
C HIS A 8 14.18 -20.92 2.04
N PRO A 9 14.57 -19.64 1.97
CA PRO A 9 13.77 -18.52 2.46
C PRO A 9 12.44 -18.39 1.73
N ALA A 10 12.41 -18.63 0.41
CA ALA A 10 11.17 -18.55 -0.37
C ALA A 10 10.14 -19.60 0.08
N GLN A 11 10.56 -20.87 0.26
CA GLN A 11 9.67 -21.93 0.71
C GLN A 11 9.16 -21.67 2.14
N SER A 12 10.05 -21.24 3.04
CA SER A 12 9.70 -20.95 4.44
C SER A 12 8.76 -19.75 4.57
N LEU A 13 8.98 -18.67 3.79
CA LEU A 13 8.10 -17.51 3.77
C LEU A 13 6.74 -17.85 3.15
N THR A 14 6.70 -18.64 2.09
CA THR A 14 5.42 -19.09 1.48
C THR A 14 4.63 -19.98 2.44
N ALA A 15 5.29 -20.89 3.16
CA ALA A 15 4.63 -21.73 4.16
C ALA A 15 4.09 -20.88 5.32
N LEU A 16 4.88 -19.93 5.84
CA LEU A 16 4.45 -19.00 6.89
C LEU A 16 3.28 -18.12 6.41
N PHE A 17 3.33 -17.65 5.16
CA PHE A 17 2.26 -16.89 4.54
C PHE A 17 0.98 -17.70 4.45
N ALA A 18 1.05 -18.93 3.96
CA ALA A 18 -0.11 -19.81 3.85
C ALA A 18 -0.73 -20.10 5.23
N ALA A 19 0.10 -20.39 6.25
CA ALA A 19 -0.36 -20.61 7.62
C ALA A 19 -1.06 -19.37 8.19
N TRP A 20 -0.45 -18.19 8.03
CA TRP A 20 -1.02 -16.94 8.54
C TRP A 20 -2.31 -16.53 7.82
N LYS A 21 -2.36 -16.69 6.48
CA LYS A 21 -3.58 -16.46 5.72
C LYS A 21 -4.66 -17.46 6.09
N GLY A 22 -4.32 -18.74 6.25
CA GLY A 22 -5.24 -19.76 6.76
C GLY A 22 -5.85 -19.36 8.11
N PHE A 23 -5.03 -18.91 9.05
CA PHE A 23 -5.49 -18.41 10.35
C PHE A 23 -6.47 -17.23 10.23
N LEU A 24 -6.13 -16.19 9.46
CA LEU A 24 -7.00 -15.03 9.28
C LEU A 24 -8.32 -15.38 8.55
N LEU A 25 -8.26 -16.26 7.55
CA LEU A 25 -9.44 -16.72 6.83
C LEU A 25 -10.34 -17.60 7.72
N ALA A 26 -9.75 -18.42 8.59
CA ALA A 26 -10.49 -19.18 9.59
C ALA A 26 -11.22 -18.26 10.58
N ILE A 27 -10.59 -17.17 11.04
CA ILE A 27 -11.27 -16.13 11.83
C ILE A 27 -12.43 -15.52 11.04
N ALA A 28 -12.20 -15.12 9.80
CA ALA A 28 -13.23 -14.48 8.97
C ALA A 28 -14.45 -15.39 8.72
N LEU A 29 -14.22 -16.68 8.52
CA LEU A 29 -15.28 -17.67 8.35
C LEU A 29 -15.95 -18.02 9.69
N GLY A 30 -15.19 -18.11 10.78
CA GLY A 30 -15.73 -18.34 12.13
C GLY A 30 -16.63 -17.20 12.60
N ALA A 31 -16.37 -15.96 12.18
CA ALA A 31 -17.24 -14.81 12.41
C ALA A 31 -18.64 -14.98 11.80
N ALA A 32 -18.85 -15.95 10.90
CA ALA A 32 -20.17 -16.25 10.33
C ALA A 32 -21.16 -16.91 11.30
N VAL A 33 -20.69 -17.36 12.48
CA VAL A 33 -21.57 -17.91 13.52
C VAL A 33 -22.45 -16.82 14.13
N GLY A 34 -21.99 -15.57 14.16
CA GLY A 34 -22.76 -14.42 14.63
C GLY A 34 -23.50 -13.69 13.49
N PRO A 35 -24.58 -12.96 13.80
CA PRO A 35 -25.18 -12.04 12.84
C PRO A 35 -24.21 -10.93 12.48
N ASP A 36 -24.34 -10.39 11.27
CA ASP A 36 -23.60 -9.21 10.86
C ASP A 36 -24.10 -7.99 11.65
N TYR A 37 -23.18 -7.10 12.03
CA TYR A 37 -23.54 -5.82 12.66
C TYR A 37 -24.33 -4.91 11.70
N ASP A 38 -24.09 -5.04 10.39
CA ASP A 38 -24.67 -4.19 9.35
C ASP A 38 -25.04 -5.02 8.10
N THR A 39 -26.16 -4.68 7.46
CA THR A 39 -26.72 -5.40 6.31
C THR A 39 -26.18 -4.92 4.95
N SER A 40 -25.24 -3.98 4.91
CA SER A 40 -24.76 -3.35 3.67
C SER A 40 -24.18 -4.38 2.69
N THR A 41 -23.48 -5.40 3.17
CA THR A 41 -22.91 -6.44 2.30
C THR A 41 -23.99 -7.32 1.68
N SER A 42 -25.01 -7.74 2.44
CA SER A 42 -26.09 -8.56 1.90
C SER A 42 -26.91 -7.76 0.89
N LEU A 43 -27.25 -6.50 1.22
CA LEU A 43 -27.93 -5.58 0.30
C LEU A 43 -27.10 -5.28 -0.95
N PHE A 44 -25.78 -5.15 -0.81
CA PHE A 44 -24.87 -4.97 -1.94
C PHE A 44 -24.95 -6.14 -2.91
N PHE A 45 -24.82 -7.37 -2.40
CA PHE A 45 -24.89 -8.56 -3.25
C PHE A 45 -26.27 -8.75 -3.88
N GLU A 46 -27.34 -8.53 -3.12
CA GLU A 46 -28.72 -8.60 -3.63
C GLU A 46 -28.96 -7.59 -4.76
N ARG A 47 -28.50 -6.34 -4.61
CA ARG A 47 -28.67 -5.30 -5.64
C ARG A 47 -27.81 -5.53 -6.87
N LEU A 48 -26.58 -6.01 -6.69
CA LEU A 48 -25.60 -6.10 -7.78
C LEU A 48 -25.69 -7.41 -8.58
N TYR A 49 -26.09 -8.50 -7.92
CA TYR A 49 -26.14 -9.85 -8.51
C TYR A 49 -27.54 -10.47 -8.51
N GLY A 50 -28.50 -9.85 -7.81
CA GLY A 50 -29.87 -10.35 -7.66
C GLY A 50 -30.09 -11.11 -6.35
N ARG A 51 -31.36 -11.21 -5.93
CA ARG A 51 -31.77 -11.81 -4.65
C ARG A 51 -31.41 -13.29 -4.49
N HIS A 52 -31.31 -14.01 -5.61
CA HIS A 52 -30.99 -15.44 -5.64
C HIS A 52 -29.53 -15.70 -6.03
N ALA A 53 -28.68 -14.67 -6.03
CA ALA A 53 -27.27 -14.80 -6.35
C ALA A 53 -26.56 -15.73 -5.36
N HIS A 54 -25.71 -16.62 -5.88
CA HIS A 54 -24.86 -17.44 -5.05
C HIS A 54 -23.62 -16.64 -4.65
N VAL A 55 -23.56 -16.20 -3.39
CA VAL A 55 -22.42 -15.49 -2.82
C VAL A 55 -21.56 -16.48 -2.02
N PRO A 56 -20.31 -16.75 -2.44
CA PRO A 56 -19.40 -17.57 -1.67
C PRO A 56 -19.20 -17.00 -0.26
N ALA A 57 -19.16 -17.86 0.77
CA ALA A 57 -19.01 -17.44 2.16
C ALA A 57 -17.80 -16.50 2.37
N LEU A 58 -16.69 -16.78 1.70
CA LEU A 58 -15.50 -15.94 1.80
C LEU A 58 -15.70 -14.56 1.16
N ALA A 59 -16.38 -14.49 0.02
CA ALA A 59 -16.72 -13.22 -0.62
C ALA A 59 -17.65 -12.39 0.28
N ALA A 60 -18.64 -13.03 0.91
CA ALA A 60 -19.53 -12.37 1.87
C ALA A 60 -18.77 -11.82 3.09
N ARG A 61 -17.79 -12.57 3.62
CA ARG A 61 -17.05 -12.16 4.82
C ARG A 61 -15.96 -11.14 4.54
N LEU A 62 -15.36 -11.15 3.35
CA LEU A 62 -14.25 -10.26 3.02
C LEU A 62 -14.65 -9.00 2.24
N THR A 63 -15.83 -8.95 1.62
CA THR A 63 -16.31 -7.77 0.88
C THR A 63 -17.06 -6.82 1.82
N ARG A 64 -16.30 -6.08 2.64
CA ARG A 64 -16.81 -5.17 3.68
C ARG A 64 -16.23 -3.77 3.54
N TRP A 65 -16.98 -2.77 3.98
CA TRP A 65 -16.55 -1.36 3.99
C TRP A 65 -16.10 -0.88 2.60
N ASP A 66 -14.89 -0.34 2.46
CA ASP A 66 -14.35 0.20 1.21
C ASP A 66 -14.34 -0.81 0.05
N ALA A 67 -14.28 -2.12 0.36
CA ALA A 67 -14.33 -3.18 -0.66
C ALA A 67 -15.62 -3.15 -1.49
N LEU A 68 -16.72 -2.63 -0.93
CA LEU A 68 -17.98 -2.49 -1.65
C LEU A 68 -17.82 -1.56 -2.87
N TYR A 69 -17.07 -0.46 -2.73
CA TYR A 69 -16.80 0.46 -3.84
C TYR A 69 -15.90 -0.16 -4.91
N PHE A 70 -14.85 -0.88 -4.51
CA PHE A 70 -14.00 -1.60 -5.46
C PHE A 70 -14.80 -2.65 -6.25
N MET A 71 -15.67 -3.41 -5.59
CA MET A 71 -16.47 -4.45 -6.25
C MET A 71 -17.63 -3.89 -7.06
N HIS A 72 -18.24 -2.78 -6.63
CA HIS A 72 -19.22 -2.07 -7.44
C HIS A 72 -18.60 -1.59 -8.77
N TYR A 73 -17.42 -0.95 -8.69
CA TYR A 73 -16.66 -0.59 -9.89
C TYR A 73 -16.41 -1.84 -10.73
N ALA A 74 -15.88 -2.91 -10.14
CA ALA A 74 -15.48 -4.11 -10.90
C ALA A 74 -16.64 -4.64 -11.74
N ARG A 75 -17.89 -4.51 -11.27
CA ARG A 75 -19.07 -4.88 -12.05
C ARG A 75 -19.49 -3.80 -13.06
N ASN A 76 -19.70 -2.57 -12.60
CA ASN A 76 -20.45 -1.54 -13.34
C ASN A 76 -19.60 -0.38 -13.89
N GLY A 77 -18.31 -0.34 -13.55
CA GLY A 77 -17.47 0.85 -13.73
C GLY A 77 -17.84 1.97 -12.75
N TYR A 78 -17.30 3.17 -12.95
CA TYR A 78 -17.68 4.34 -12.14
C TYR A 78 -19.12 4.76 -12.44
N VAL A 79 -19.96 4.66 -11.41
CA VAL A 79 -21.35 5.12 -11.43
C VAL A 79 -21.51 6.34 -10.54
N TYR A 80 -20.94 6.30 -9.33
CA TYR A 80 -21.12 7.35 -8.32
C TYR A 80 -19.87 8.20 -8.14
N GLU A 81 -20.05 9.48 -7.79
CA GLU A 81 -18.92 10.43 -7.62
C GLU A 81 -17.98 10.01 -6.48
N GLN A 82 -18.53 9.52 -5.37
CA GLN A 82 -17.73 9.08 -4.21
C GLN A 82 -16.79 7.90 -4.50
N GLU A 83 -17.05 7.12 -5.56
CA GLU A 83 -16.19 6.00 -5.94
C GLU A 83 -14.79 6.45 -6.38
N TRP A 84 -14.65 7.70 -6.81
CA TRP A 84 -13.37 8.28 -7.22
C TRP A 84 -12.38 8.49 -6.07
N ALA A 85 -12.78 8.25 -4.82
CA ALA A 85 -11.86 8.08 -3.70
C ALA A 85 -11.02 6.78 -3.81
N PHE A 86 -11.51 5.79 -4.57
CA PHE A 86 -10.92 4.45 -4.66
C PHE A 86 -10.27 4.25 -6.03
N GLY A 87 -9.02 3.79 -6.04
CA GLY A 87 -8.25 3.64 -7.27
C GLY A 87 -8.86 2.61 -8.25
N ALA A 88 -9.12 3.04 -9.49
CA ALA A 88 -9.58 2.20 -10.59
C ALA A 88 -8.72 0.95 -10.95
N PRO A 89 -7.39 0.90 -10.73
CA PRO A 89 -6.58 -0.22 -11.19
C PRO A 89 -6.98 -1.60 -10.64
N LEU A 90 -7.33 -1.73 -9.35
CA LEU A 90 -7.75 -3.01 -8.78
C LEU A 90 -9.02 -3.54 -9.49
N PRO A 91 -10.11 -2.77 -9.57
CA PRO A 91 -11.30 -3.17 -10.31
C PRO A 91 -11.02 -3.49 -11.79
N ILE A 92 -10.16 -2.73 -12.48
CA ILE A 92 -9.80 -2.99 -13.87
C ILE A 92 -9.09 -4.34 -14.01
N VAL A 93 -8.15 -4.66 -13.13
CA VAL A 93 -7.45 -5.96 -13.11
C VAL A 93 -8.45 -7.09 -12.88
N VAL A 94 -9.37 -6.93 -11.92
CA VAL A 94 -10.41 -7.92 -11.63
C VAL A 94 -11.29 -8.16 -12.85
N ARG A 95 -11.76 -7.09 -13.51
CA ARG A 95 -12.54 -7.17 -14.76
C ARG A 95 -11.80 -7.89 -15.86
N GLY A 96 -10.52 -7.57 -16.05
CA GLY A 96 -9.67 -8.22 -17.03
C GLY A 96 -9.56 -9.72 -16.80
N ILE A 97 -9.32 -10.16 -15.56
CA ILE A 97 -9.23 -11.59 -15.21
C ILE A 97 -10.58 -12.28 -15.39
N VAL A 98 -11.68 -11.68 -14.94
CA VAL A 98 -13.03 -12.25 -15.10
C VAL A 98 -13.41 -12.39 -16.57
N ALA A 99 -13.03 -11.43 -17.42
CA ALA A 99 -13.25 -11.51 -18.86
C ALA A 99 -12.50 -12.66 -19.55
N LEU A 100 -11.42 -13.17 -18.94
CA LEU A 100 -10.68 -14.34 -19.42
C LEU A 100 -11.27 -15.67 -18.95
N LEU A 101 -12.20 -15.66 -17.98
CA LEU A 101 -12.83 -16.89 -17.51
C LEU A 101 -13.76 -17.48 -18.60
N PRO A 102 -13.88 -18.81 -18.69
CA PRO A 102 -14.85 -19.46 -19.58
C PRO A 102 -16.29 -19.00 -19.31
N SER A 103 -17.18 -19.11 -20.30
CA SER A 103 -18.58 -18.68 -20.20
C SER A 103 -19.36 -19.34 -19.04
N TRP A 104 -19.03 -20.58 -18.67
CA TRP A 104 -19.61 -21.27 -17.51
C TRP A 104 -19.08 -20.76 -16.17
N GLY A 105 -17.92 -20.09 -16.16
CA GLY A 105 -17.38 -19.37 -15.01
C GLY A 105 -17.81 -17.90 -14.94
N ARG A 106 -18.57 -17.41 -15.93
CA ARG A 106 -19.18 -16.07 -15.98
C ARG A 106 -20.69 -16.14 -15.75
N ASP A 107 -21.15 -17.07 -14.92
CA ASP A 107 -22.54 -17.06 -14.51
C ASP A 107 -22.84 -15.69 -13.87
N ALA A 108 -23.74 -14.93 -14.49
CA ALA A 108 -24.04 -13.57 -14.08
C ALA A 108 -24.60 -13.50 -12.65
N SER A 109 -25.10 -14.64 -12.15
CA SER A 109 -25.66 -14.83 -10.80
C SER A 109 -24.60 -15.14 -9.73
N ALA A 110 -23.35 -15.42 -10.10
CA ALA A 110 -22.27 -15.73 -9.17
C ALA A 110 -21.39 -14.49 -8.90
N ALA A 111 -21.14 -14.20 -7.62
CA ALA A 111 -20.26 -13.12 -7.21
C ALA A 111 -18.77 -13.49 -7.38
N VAL A 112 -18.31 -13.53 -8.64
CA VAL A 112 -16.95 -13.97 -9.01
C VAL A 112 -15.92 -12.86 -8.83
N GLU A 113 -16.27 -11.60 -9.08
CA GLU A 113 -15.35 -10.45 -8.98
C GLU A 113 -14.69 -10.34 -7.59
N PRO A 114 -15.43 -10.48 -6.46
CA PRO A 114 -14.81 -10.50 -5.13
C PRO A 114 -13.82 -11.64 -4.90
N LEU A 115 -14.09 -12.84 -5.40
CA LEU A 115 -13.16 -13.97 -5.27
C LEU A 115 -11.86 -13.70 -6.03
N VAL A 116 -11.97 -13.17 -7.25
CA VAL A 116 -10.82 -12.77 -8.06
C VAL A 116 -10.04 -11.66 -7.35
N ALA A 117 -10.71 -10.68 -6.75
CA ALA A 117 -10.06 -9.62 -6.00
C ALA A 117 -9.33 -10.14 -4.75
N ILE A 118 -9.91 -11.08 -4.01
CA ILE A 118 -9.27 -11.77 -2.88
C ILE A 118 -8.01 -12.51 -3.35
N ALA A 119 -8.09 -13.25 -4.46
CA ALA A 119 -6.95 -13.96 -5.03
C ALA A 119 -5.85 -12.99 -5.48
N VAL A 120 -6.20 -11.87 -6.12
CA VAL A 120 -5.26 -10.79 -6.50
C VAL A 120 -4.60 -10.19 -5.26
N ALA A 121 -5.36 -9.95 -4.18
CA ALA A 121 -4.82 -9.43 -2.93
C ALA A 121 -3.84 -10.41 -2.28
N HIS A 122 -4.15 -11.71 -2.21
CA HIS A 122 -3.22 -12.72 -1.68
C HIS A 122 -1.98 -12.89 -2.54
N ALA A 123 -2.12 -12.99 -3.86
CA ALA A 123 -1.00 -13.10 -4.79
C ALA A 123 -0.08 -11.88 -4.67
N SER A 124 -0.66 -10.67 -4.66
CA SER A 124 0.09 -9.43 -4.49
C SER A 124 0.83 -9.37 -3.15
N HIS A 125 0.19 -9.78 -2.05
CA HIS A 125 0.84 -9.79 -0.74
C HIS A 125 1.99 -10.80 -0.68
N LEU A 126 1.83 -12.00 -1.25
CA LEU A 126 2.92 -12.98 -1.30
C LEU A 126 4.10 -12.45 -2.13
N ILE A 127 3.84 -11.84 -3.29
CA ILE A 127 4.88 -11.20 -4.10
C ILE A 127 5.56 -10.07 -3.31
N ALA A 128 4.79 -9.24 -2.59
CA ALA A 128 5.34 -8.19 -1.73
C ALA A 128 6.31 -8.75 -0.69
N VAL A 129 5.96 -9.85 -0.02
CA VAL A 129 6.83 -10.55 0.96
C VAL A 129 8.15 -10.98 0.31
N LEU A 130 8.09 -11.64 -0.86
CA LEU A 130 9.28 -12.14 -1.55
C LEU A 130 10.15 -10.99 -2.09
N VAL A 131 9.53 -9.90 -2.55
CA VAL A 131 10.23 -8.71 -3.02
C VAL A 131 10.87 -7.95 -1.86
N LEU A 132 10.20 -7.86 -0.69
CA LEU A 132 10.78 -7.27 0.52
C LEU A 132 12.01 -8.07 0.99
N TYR A 133 11.94 -9.41 0.94
CA TYR A 133 13.10 -10.26 1.20
C TYR A 133 14.26 -9.90 0.25
N ARG A 134 13.99 -9.85 -1.06
CA ARG A 134 15.02 -9.56 -2.06
C ARG A 134 15.58 -8.14 -1.93
N LEU A 135 14.74 -7.14 -1.70
CA LEU A 135 15.12 -5.76 -1.45
C LEU A 135 16.05 -5.69 -0.25
N THR A 136 15.66 -6.32 0.86
CA THR A 136 16.46 -6.35 2.09
C THR A 136 17.80 -7.02 1.83
N MET A 137 17.85 -8.12 1.09
CA MET A 137 19.13 -8.76 0.69
C MET A 137 20.00 -7.83 -0.16
N VAL A 138 19.43 -7.07 -1.09
CA VAL A 138 20.19 -6.15 -1.97
C VAL A 138 20.84 -5.01 -1.18
N ILE A 139 20.14 -4.46 -0.19
CA ILE A 139 20.63 -3.32 0.60
C ILE A 139 21.49 -3.75 1.79
N SER A 140 21.27 -4.96 2.32
CA SER A 140 21.85 -5.40 3.60
C SER A 140 22.88 -6.52 3.51
N ASN A 141 22.70 -7.39 2.52
CA ASN A 141 23.34 -8.70 2.45
C ASN A 141 23.19 -9.54 3.75
N ASP A 142 22.10 -9.34 4.51
CA ASP A 142 21.80 -10.06 5.75
C ASP A 142 20.52 -10.90 5.57
N ALA A 143 20.71 -12.22 5.43
CA ALA A 143 19.61 -13.17 5.22
C ALA A 143 18.67 -13.26 6.43
N LYS A 144 19.19 -13.10 7.66
CA LYS A 144 18.38 -13.15 8.87
C LYS A 144 17.48 -11.93 8.94
N LEU A 145 18.03 -10.74 8.70
CA LEU A 145 17.25 -9.50 8.64
C LEU A 145 16.20 -9.54 7.53
N ALA A 146 16.58 -9.99 6.33
CA ALA A 146 15.66 -10.13 5.21
C ALA A 146 14.50 -11.07 5.52
N PHE A 147 14.78 -12.22 6.14
CA PHE A 147 13.75 -13.18 6.53
C PHE A 147 12.80 -12.59 7.59
N VAL A 148 13.35 -12.01 8.67
CA VAL A 148 12.54 -11.48 9.78
C VAL A 148 11.69 -10.28 9.32
N ALA A 149 12.24 -9.36 8.52
CA ALA A 149 11.47 -8.23 7.99
C ALA A 149 10.31 -8.69 7.09
N SER A 150 10.54 -9.73 6.28
CA SER A 150 9.50 -10.31 5.41
C SER A 150 8.44 -11.07 6.21
N ALA A 151 8.84 -11.78 7.27
CA ALA A 151 7.91 -12.42 8.20
C ALA A 151 7.03 -11.40 8.93
N LEU A 152 7.59 -10.26 9.34
CA LEU A 152 6.81 -9.16 9.94
C LEU A 152 5.79 -8.57 8.95
N HIS A 153 6.10 -8.53 7.65
CA HIS A 153 5.13 -8.10 6.63
C HIS A 153 3.96 -9.09 6.51
N ILE A 154 4.24 -10.40 6.57
CA ILE A 154 3.19 -11.44 6.58
C ILE A 154 2.18 -11.17 7.72
N ILE A 155 2.68 -10.95 8.93
CA ILE A 155 1.86 -10.71 10.14
C ILE A 155 1.52 -9.23 10.37
N SER A 156 1.55 -8.41 9.31
CA SER A 156 1.25 -6.98 9.37
C SER A 156 -0.08 -6.68 10.09
N PRO A 157 -0.17 -5.60 10.89
CA PRO A 157 -1.40 -5.19 11.58
C PRO A 157 -2.50 -4.75 10.62
N ALA A 158 -2.20 -4.59 9.32
CA ALA A 158 -3.22 -4.43 8.28
C ALA A 158 -4.13 -5.66 8.15
N GLY A 159 -3.72 -6.84 8.66
CA GLY A 159 -4.60 -8.00 8.88
C GLY A 159 -5.42 -8.40 7.65
N LEU A 160 -6.75 -8.43 7.79
CA LEU A 160 -7.66 -8.83 6.71
C LEU A 160 -7.71 -7.84 5.55
N PHE A 161 -7.27 -6.58 5.70
CA PHE A 161 -7.15 -5.67 4.56
C PHE A 161 -6.11 -6.15 3.53
N LEU A 162 -5.19 -7.04 3.93
CA LEU A 162 -4.24 -7.70 3.02
C LEU A 162 -4.78 -9.01 2.40
N SER A 163 -6.06 -9.32 2.64
CA SER A 163 -6.75 -10.52 2.15
C SER A 163 -8.06 -10.18 1.43
N ALA A 164 -8.70 -9.09 1.82
CA ALA A 164 -9.97 -8.62 1.27
C ALA A 164 -9.78 -7.90 -0.09
N PRO A 165 -10.88 -7.62 -0.82
CA PRO A 165 -10.88 -6.84 -2.08
C PRO A 165 -10.44 -5.37 -1.91
N TYR A 166 -9.17 -5.18 -1.58
CA TYR A 166 -8.57 -3.92 -1.14
C TYR A 166 -7.28 -3.65 -1.91
N ALA A 167 -6.97 -2.36 -2.08
CA ALA A 167 -5.81 -1.92 -2.85
C ALA A 167 -4.47 -2.03 -2.07
N GLU A 168 -4.50 -2.37 -0.79
CA GLU A 168 -3.35 -2.41 0.13
C GLU A 168 -2.29 -3.40 -0.33
N SER A 169 -2.67 -4.65 -0.61
CA SER A 169 -1.73 -5.68 -1.08
C SER A 169 -1.08 -5.37 -2.43
N PRO A 170 -1.82 -5.00 -3.51
CA PRO A 170 -1.19 -4.60 -4.76
C PRO A 170 -0.36 -3.32 -4.63
N PHE A 171 -0.80 -2.35 -3.81
CA PHE A 171 0.00 -1.18 -3.49
C PHE A 171 1.34 -1.53 -2.83
N ALA A 172 1.35 -2.39 -1.81
CA ALA A 172 2.56 -2.82 -1.13
C ALA A 172 3.49 -3.60 -2.08
N CYS A 173 2.93 -4.50 -2.89
CA CYS A 173 3.66 -5.25 -3.92
C CYS A 173 4.41 -4.32 -4.88
N LEU A 174 3.69 -3.40 -5.51
CA LEU A 174 4.27 -2.46 -6.47
C LEU A 174 5.25 -1.50 -5.79
N SER A 175 4.95 -1.01 -4.59
CA SER A 175 5.85 -0.14 -3.84
C SER A 175 7.17 -0.84 -3.50
N PHE A 176 7.14 -2.11 -3.11
CA PHE A 176 8.37 -2.88 -2.86
C PHE A 176 9.12 -3.22 -4.14
N ILE A 177 8.43 -3.49 -5.26
CA ILE A 177 9.07 -3.68 -6.57
C ILE A 177 9.77 -2.38 -7.01
N GLY A 178 9.11 -1.23 -6.89
CA GLY A 178 9.68 0.08 -7.18
C GLY A 178 10.94 0.34 -6.33
N ASN A 179 10.87 0.05 -5.03
CA ASN A 179 12.03 0.14 -4.13
C ASN A 179 13.17 -0.80 -4.55
N LEU A 180 12.87 -2.05 -4.94
CA LEU A 180 13.86 -3.02 -5.40
C LEU A 180 14.53 -2.57 -6.70
N LEU A 181 13.76 -2.11 -7.69
CA LEU A 181 14.28 -1.59 -8.95
C LEU A 181 15.19 -0.39 -8.70
N PHE A 182 14.80 0.52 -7.81
CA PHE A 182 15.61 1.67 -7.44
C PHE A 182 16.94 1.25 -6.79
N ALA A 183 16.89 0.32 -5.82
CA ALA A 183 18.08 -0.23 -5.17
C ALA A 183 19.01 -0.96 -6.15
N LEU A 184 18.46 -1.71 -7.11
CA LEU A 184 19.24 -2.33 -8.17
C LEU A 184 19.86 -1.29 -9.10
N GLY A 185 19.17 -0.19 -9.39
CA GLY A 185 19.70 0.96 -10.14
C GLY A 185 20.91 1.58 -9.45
N ILE A 186 20.84 1.76 -8.12
CA ILE A 186 21.98 2.19 -7.30
C ILE A 186 23.15 1.21 -7.43
N ARG A 187 22.90 -0.10 -7.41
CA ARG A 187 23.95 -1.12 -7.54
C ARG A 187 24.63 -1.10 -8.90
N SER A 188 23.91 -0.79 -9.98
CA SER A 188 24.38 -0.80 -11.36
C SER A 188 25.17 0.44 -11.78
N ARG A 189 26.01 1.02 -10.90
CA ARG A 189 26.75 2.29 -11.17
C ARG A 189 27.64 2.29 -12.42
N ARG A 190 28.17 1.12 -12.83
CA ARG A 190 29.09 1.00 -13.98
C ARG A 190 28.38 1.01 -15.33
N ASP A 191 27.09 0.68 -15.36
CA ASP A 191 26.28 0.60 -16.57
C ASP A 191 25.18 1.66 -16.51
N GLN A 192 25.45 2.80 -17.13
CA GLN A 192 24.58 3.98 -17.04
C GLN A 192 23.23 3.77 -17.72
N LEU A 193 23.18 2.97 -18.80
CA LEU A 193 21.94 2.67 -19.50
C LEU A 193 21.06 1.78 -18.63
N LYS A 194 21.62 0.69 -18.08
CA LYS A 194 20.90 -0.19 -17.16
C LYS A 194 20.44 0.53 -15.91
N ARG A 195 21.30 1.39 -15.33
CA ARG A 195 20.92 2.23 -14.19
C ARG A 195 19.74 3.13 -14.54
N SER A 196 19.80 3.84 -15.67
CA SER A 196 18.73 4.76 -16.07
C SER A 196 17.41 4.02 -16.32
N ALA A 197 17.46 2.87 -17.00
CA ALA A 197 16.30 2.01 -17.22
C ALA A 197 15.68 1.52 -15.91
N LEU A 198 16.50 1.11 -14.93
CA LEU A 198 16.03 0.67 -13.61
C LEU A 198 15.38 1.80 -12.80
N ILE A 199 15.96 3.01 -12.84
CA ILE A 199 15.39 4.18 -12.14
C ILE A 199 14.08 4.63 -12.78
N VAL A 200 14.00 4.71 -14.11
CA VAL A 200 12.74 5.03 -14.81
C VAL A 200 11.69 3.94 -14.56
N GLY A 201 12.09 2.67 -14.64
CA GLY A 201 11.23 1.52 -14.32
C GLY A 201 10.70 1.57 -12.90
N ALA A 202 11.52 1.96 -11.91
CA ALA A 202 11.06 2.18 -10.55
C ALA A 202 9.97 3.27 -10.49
N GLY A 203 10.16 4.39 -11.20
CA GLY A 203 9.18 5.48 -11.28
C GLY A 203 7.86 5.06 -11.92
N ALA A 204 7.91 4.28 -12.99
CA ALA A 204 6.72 3.71 -13.64
C ALA A 204 5.94 2.79 -12.69
N VAL A 205 6.64 1.91 -11.97
CA VAL A 205 6.01 1.00 -10.99
C VAL A 205 5.42 1.78 -9.81
N PHE A 206 6.10 2.81 -9.31
CA PHE A 206 5.56 3.69 -8.27
C PHE A 206 4.38 4.54 -8.77
N GLY A 207 4.37 4.94 -10.04
CA GLY A 207 3.21 5.55 -10.69
C GLY A 207 2.01 4.62 -10.67
N LEU A 208 2.20 3.35 -11.04
CA LEU A 208 1.14 2.34 -10.95
C LEU A 208 0.68 2.15 -9.49
N ALA A 209 1.61 2.06 -8.52
CA ALA A 209 1.25 1.99 -7.10
C ALA A 209 0.41 3.21 -6.67
N THR A 210 0.78 4.41 -7.12
CA THR A 210 0.07 5.66 -6.82
C THR A 210 -1.36 5.66 -7.40
N ALA A 211 -1.56 5.02 -8.55
CA ALA A 211 -2.89 4.87 -9.14
C ALA A 211 -3.79 3.89 -8.34
N PHE A 212 -3.21 2.88 -7.67
CA PHE A 212 -3.96 2.05 -6.71
C PHE A 212 -4.31 2.85 -5.46
N ARG A 213 -3.37 3.64 -4.94
CA ARG A 213 -3.56 4.47 -3.75
C ARG A 213 -2.74 5.76 -3.81
N SER A 214 -3.40 6.89 -3.58
CA SER A 214 -2.81 8.24 -3.64
C SER A 214 -1.61 8.44 -2.71
N ASN A 215 -1.54 7.73 -1.58
CA ASN A 215 -0.40 7.79 -0.67
C ASN A 215 0.92 7.28 -1.29
N GLY A 216 0.86 6.62 -2.46
CA GLY A 216 2.04 6.29 -3.27
C GLY A 216 2.80 7.51 -3.79
N LEU A 217 2.16 8.69 -3.86
CA LEU A 217 2.80 9.94 -4.28
C LEU A 217 4.01 10.31 -3.40
N ALA A 218 4.01 9.87 -2.13
CA ALA A 218 5.14 10.06 -1.21
C ALA A 218 6.43 9.37 -1.68
N SER A 219 6.35 8.38 -2.57
CA SER A 219 7.51 7.75 -3.22
C SER A 219 8.19 8.71 -4.21
N GLY A 220 7.50 9.76 -4.67
CA GLY A 220 8.07 10.82 -5.50
C GLY A 220 9.21 11.59 -4.82
N VAL A 221 9.23 11.64 -3.48
CA VAL A 221 10.31 12.25 -2.69
C VAL A 221 11.66 11.60 -3.01
N LEU A 222 11.67 10.31 -3.32
CA LEU A 222 12.89 9.60 -3.71
C LEU A 222 13.51 10.14 -4.99
N PHE A 223 12.67 10.39 -5.99
CA PHE A 223 13.08 10.95 -7.27
C PHE A 223 13.47 12.42 -7.14
N ALA A 224 12.72 13.19 -6.35
CA ALA A 224 13.02 14.58 -6.06
C ALA A 224 14.38 14.73 -5.36
N ALA A 225 14.66 13.91 -4.34
CA ALA A 225 15.94 13.94 -3.61
C ALA A 225 17.13 13.66 -4.54
N VAL A 226 17.02 12.64 -5.40
CA VAL A 226 18.07 12.35 -6.38
C VAL A 226 18.18 13.43 -7.45
N ALA A 227 17.07 13.97 -7.96
CA ALA A 227 17.10 15.05 -8.93
C ALA A 227 17.78 16.30 -8.36
N VAL A 228 17.47 16.67 -7.10
CA VAL A 228 18.10 17.81 -6.41
C VAL A 228 19.61 17.57 -6.24
N ASP A 229 20.02 16.39 -5.77
CA ASP A 229 21.44 16.04 -5.63
C ASP A 229 22.20 16.18 -6.96
N ARG A 230 21.63 15.66 -8.05
CA ARG A 230 22.22 15.75 -9.40
C ARG A 230 22.21 17.18 -9.95
N PHE A 231 21.16 17.95 -9.68
CA PHE A 231 21.05 19.34 -10.08
C PHE A 231 22.10 20.20 -9.38
N LEU A 232 22.29 20.03 -8.07
CA LEU A 232 23.34 20.72 -7.33
C LEU A 232 24.74 20.35 -7.83
N ALA A 233 24.97 19.07 -8.16
CA ALA A 233 26.23 18.63 -8.78
C ALA A 233 26.46 19.24 -10.17
N PHE A 234 25.40 19.42 -10.97
CA PHE A 234 25.46 20.14 -12.25
C PHE A 234 25.73 21.63 -12.04
N ALA A 235 25.01 22.30 -11.15
CA ALA A 235 25.17 23.73 -10.87
C ALA A 235 26.60 24.09 -10.40
N ARG A 236 27.25 23.20 -9.63
CA ARG A 236 28.64 23.38 -9.18
C ARG A 236 29.69 23.24 -10.30
N ALA A 237 29.43 22.39 -11.29
CA ALA A 237 30.32 22.25 -12.45
C ALA A 237 29.48 21.79 -13.66
N PRO A 238 28.99 22.74 -14.46
CA PRO A 238 28.10 22.45 -15.58
C PRO A 238 28.76 21.56 -16.63
N SER A 239 28.11 20.47 -17.00
CA SER A 239 28.50 19.63 -18.13
C SER A 239 27.29 18.89 -18.70
N LEU A 240 27.31 18.62 -20.01
CA LEU A 240 26.23 17.89 -20.68
C LEU A 240 26.03 16.50 -20.06
N SER A 241 27.12 15.80 -19.72
CA SER A 241 27.05 14.51 -19.05
C SER A 241 26.32 14.57 -17.70
N ARG A 242 26.55 15.62 -16.89
CA ARG A 242 25.85 15.80 -15.62
C ARG A 242 24.39 16.19 -15.82
N LEU A 243 24.09 17.03 -16.80
CA LEU A 243 22.72 17.37 -17.17
C LEU A 243 21.92 16.11 -17.57
N LEU A 244 22.50 15.24 -18.40
CA LEU A 244 21.86 13.99 -18.82
C LEU A 244 21.57 13.03 -17.65
N THR A 245 22.31 13.12 -16.54
CA THR A 245 22.03 12.29 -15.35
C THR A 245 20.73 12.68 -14.63
N LEU A 246 20.17 13.86 -14.91
CA LEU A 246 18.85 14.29 -14.40
C LEU A 246 17.68 13.62 -15.11
N ALA A 247 17.87 13.15 -16.36
CA ALA A 247 16.79 12.62 -17.17
C ALA A 247 16.07 11.45 -16.47
N ALA A 248 16.82 10.47 -15.98
CA ALA A 248 16.24 9.29 -15.33
C ALA A 248 15.42 9.62 -14.05
N PRO A 249 15.94 10.36 -13.05
CA PRO A 249 15.15 10.69 -11.86
C PRO A 249 13.97 11.63 -12.17
N VAL A 250 14.10 12.58 -13.10
CA VAL A 250 13.00 13.46 -13.50
C VAL A 250 11.88 12.67 -14.19
N THR A 251 12.22 11.86 -15.20
CA THR A 251 11.23 11.00 -15.88
C THR A 251 10.58 10.03 -14.90
N GLY A 252 11.36 9.40 -14.00
CA GLY A 252 10.82 8.54 -12.96
C GLY A 252 9.84 9.27 -12.03
N GLY A 253 10.18 10.49 -11.59
CA GLY A 253 9.29 11.33 -10.79
C GLY A 253 8.00 11.74 -11.50
N ILE A 254 8.08 12.06 -12.80
CA ILE A 254 6.90 12.33 -13.65
C ILE A 254 6.00 11.10 -13.71
N CYS A 255 6.56 9.89 -13.87
CA CYS A 255 5.78 8.66 -13.84
C CYS A 255 5.04 8.47 -12.50
N VAL A 256 5.66 8.80 -11.36
CA VAL A 256 4.97 8.77 -10.06
C VAL A 256 3.79 9.74 -10.04
N ALA A 257 4.03 10.99 -10.45
CA ALA A 257 2.99 12.03 -10.50
C ALA A 257 1.83 11.65 -11.43
N ALA A 258 2.13 11.04 -12.58
CA ALA A 258 1.14 10.57 -13.54
C ALA A 258 0.14 9.58 -12.93
N GLY A 259 0.58 8.76 -11.96
CA GLY A 259 -0.28 7.85 -11.21
C GLY A 259 -1.41 8.54 -10.45
N SER A 260 -1.23 9.81 -10.07
CA SER A 260 -2.28 10.63 -9.43
C SER A 260 -2.96 11.57 -10.42
N VAL A 261 -2.22 12.18 -11.36
CA VAL A 261 -2.76 13.18 -12.30
C VAL A 261 -3.67 12.56 -13.36
N VAL A 262 -3.34 11.38 -13.89
CA VAL A 262 -4.13 10.76 -14.98
C VAL A 262 -5.56 10.43 -14.51
N PRO A 263 -5.79 9.76 -13.36
CA PRO A 263 -7.15 9.54 -12.86
C PRO A 263 -7.95 10.83 -12.68
N GLN A 264 -7.32 11.89 -12.16
CA GLN A 264 -7.96 13.20 -11.96
C GLN A 264 -8.36 13.83 -13.30
N PHE A 265 -7.50 13.74 -14.31
CA PHE A 265 -7.80 14.25 -15.65
C PHE A 265 -8.96 13.49 -16.32
N VAL A 266 -9.00 12.15 -16.18
CA VAL A 266 -10.11 11.34 -16.69
C VAL A 266 -11.43 11.74 -16.00
N ALA A 267 -11.40 11.95 -14.68
CA ALA A 267 -12.56 12.45 -13.95
C ALA A 267 -12.99 13.83 -14.43
N TRP A 268 -12.04 14.76 -14.56
CA TRP A 268 -12.31 16.12 -15.01
C TRP A 268 -12.95 16.13 -16.40
N ARG A 269 -12.47 15.31 -17.35
CA ARG A 269 -13.12 15.18 -18.67
C ARG A 269 -14.56 14.66 -18.56
N ARG A 270 -14.82 13.74 -17.63
CA ARG A 270 -16.16 13.15 -17.42
C ARG A 270 -17.14 14.15 -16.80
N TYR A 271 -16.73 14.90 -15.79
CA TYR A 271 -17.64 15.75 -14.99
C TYR A 271 -17.63 17.22 -15.40
N CYS A 272 -16.51 17.73 -15.93
CA CYS A 272 -16.33 19.14 -16.25
C CYS A 272 -16.21 19.41 -17.76
N GLY A 273 -16.01 18.37 -18.58
CA GLY A 273 -15.77 18.49 -20.02
C GLY A 273 -17.03 18.55 -20.89
N ALA A 274 -18.19 18.15 -20.37
CA ALA A 274 -19.47 18.22 -21.06
C ALA A 274 -20.39 19.17 -20.31
N SER A 275 -20.64 20.35 -20.89
CA SER A 275 -21.77 21.20 -20.50
C SER A 275 -23.04 20.53 -21.04
N LEU A 276 -23.68 19.72 -20.19
CA LEU A 276 -25.07 19.34 -20.41
C LEU A 276 -25.91 20.58 -20.07
N ASP A 277 -26.75 21.02 -21.00
CA ASP A 277 -27.47 22.31 -20.92
C ASP A 277 -28.36 22.44 -19.65
N ASP A 278 -28.63 21.34 -18.94
CA ASP A 278 -29.48 21.27 -17.74
C ASP A 278 -28.76 20.80 -16.46
N VAL A 279 -27.42 20.73 -16.42
CA VAL A 279 -26.68 20.27 -15.22
C VAL A 279 -25.65 21.29 -14.80
N GLU A 280 -25.81 21.87 -13.60
CA GLU A 280 -24.81 22.76 -13.02
C GLU A 280 -23.45 22.05 -12.86
N PRO A 281 -22.33 22.68 -13.28
CA PRO A 281 -21.00 22.12 -13.10
C PRO A 281 -20.71 21.85 -11.63
N ARG A 282 -20.04 20.73 -11.33
CA ARG A 282 -19.64 20.43 -9.94
C ARG A 282 -18.69 21.52 -9.40
N PRO A 283 -18.79 21.90 -8.11
CA PRO A 283 -18.02 23.03 -7.56
C PRO A 283 -16.50 22.88 -7.66
N TRP A 284 -16.00 21.65 -7.77
CA TRP A 284 -14.56 21.39 -7.90
C TRP A 284 -14.03 21.61 -9.32
N CYS A 285 -14.90 21.72 -10.33
CA CYS A 285 -14.51 22.02 -11.71
C CYS A 285 -13.95 23.44 -11.87
N SER A 286 -14.39 24.40 -11.06
CA SER A 286 -13.98 25.81 -11.12
C SER A 286 -12.81 26.18 -10.18
N ARG A 287 -12.29 25.23 -9.40
CA ARG A 287 -11.13 25.44 -8.51
C ARG A 287 -9.86 25.62 -9.35
N THR A 288 -8.89 26.41 -8.85
CA THR A 288 -7.58 26.62 -9.52
C THR A 288 -6.85 25.33 -9.84
N LEU A 289 -6.95 24.34 -8.94
CA LEU A 289 -6.49 22.98 -9.16
C LEU A 289 -7.69 22.04 -8.99
N PRO A 290 -8.42 21.73 -10.08
CA PRO A 290 -9.55 20.82 -10.04
C PRO A 290 -9.11 19.43 -9.56
N SER A 291 -9.83 18.87 -8.60
CA SER A 291 -9.52 17.56 -8.06
C SER A 291 -10.78 16.88 -7.55
N ILE A 292 -11.24 15.85 -8.27
CA ILE A 292 -12.34 15.01 -7.80
C ILE A 292 -11.96 14.31 -6.50
N TYR A 293 -10.71 13.85 -6.36
CA TYR A 293 -10.28 13.15 -5.16
C TYR A 293 -10.36 14.06 -3.93
N ALA A 294 -9.81 15.27 -4.02
CA ALA A 294 -9.87 16.22 -2.90
C ALA A 294 -11.31 16.64 -2.58
N PHE A 295 -12.13 16.86 -3.61
CA PHE A 295 -13.55 17.16 -3.43
C PHE A 295 -14.28 16.02 -2.74
N VAL A 296 -14.09 14.79 -3.19
CA VAL A 296 -14.78 13.62 -2.65
C VAL A 296 -14.36 13.36 -1.18
N GLN A 297 -13.07 13.50 -0.88
CA GLN A 297 -12.54 13.40 0.49
C GLN A 297 -13.16 14.45 1.42
N ASP A 298 -13.32 15.69 0.94
CA ASP A 298 -13.93 16.82 1.64
C ASP A 298 -15.44 16.62 1.84
N GLU A 299 -16.19 16.39 0.75
CA GLU A 299 -17.64 16.37 0.70
C GLU A 299 -18.26 15.13 1.38
N TYR A 300 -17.74 13.93 1.07
CA TYR A 300 -18.38 12.68 1.50
C TYR A 300 -17.77 12.09 2.78
N TRP A 301 -16.51 12.43 3.08
CA TRP A 301 -15.79 11.86 4.21
C TRP A 301 -15.27 12.90 5.21
N ASN A 302 -15.48 14.20 4.98
CA ASN A 302 -15.02 15.29 5.84
C ASN A 302 -13.51 15.22 6.18
N VAL A 303 -12.71 14.74 5.23
CA VAL A 303 -11.25 14.65 5.35
C VAL A 303 -10.64 16.01 5.06
N GLY A 304 -9.77 16.48 5.95
CA GLY A 304 -9.12 17.77 5.82
C GLY A 304 -8.17 18.06 6.97
N PHE A 305 -7.36 19.11 6.84
CA PHE A 305 -6.38 19.46 7.86
C PHE A 305 -7.05 19.71 9.22
N LEU A 306 -6.64 18.92 10.21
CA LEU A 306 -7.09 18.85 11.59
C LEU A 306 -8.59 18.63 11.80
N ARG A 307 -9.37 18.33 10.76
CA ARG A 307 -10.82 18.11 10.90
C ARG A 307 -11.18 16.89 11.74
N TYR A 308 -10.27 15.90 11.80
CA TYR A 308 -10.47 14.71 12.61
C TYR A 308 -10.22 14.92 14.11
N TRP A 309 -9.63 16.05 14.51
CA TRP A 309 -9.30 16.37 15.90
C TRP A 309 -10.52 16.83 16.69
N THR A 310 -11.38 15.87 17.01
CA THR A 310 -12.52 16.06 17.91
C THR A 310 -12.44 15.06 19.06
N LEU A 311 -12.98 15.41 20.23
CA LEU A 311 -12.94 14.54 21.42
C LEU A 311 -13.58 13.17 21.16
N ASN A 312 -14.61 13.12 20.29
CA ASN A 312 -15.28 11.88 19.91
C ASN A 312 -14.38 10.89 19.16
N GLN A 313 -13.33 11.38 18.48
CA GLN A 313 -12.38 10.53 17.74
C GLN A 313 -11.19 10.08 18.60
N LEU A 314 -11.08 10.53 19.86
CA LEU A 314 -9.99 10.17 20.75
C LEU A 314 -9.75 8.64 20.85
N PRO A 315 -10.78 7.77 20.93
CA PRO A 315 -10.56 6.32 20.93
C PRO A 315 -9.82 5.81 19.69
N LEU A 316 -10.07 6.39 18.51
CA LEU A 316 -9.42 6.00 17.27
C LEU A 316 -7.98 6.50 17.17
N PHE A 317 -7.68 7.67 17.76
CA PHE A 317 -6.29 8.11 17.96
C PHE A 317 -5.53 7.16 18.89
N LEU A 318 -6.15 6.71 19.99
CA LEU A 318 -5.54 5.74 20.91
C LEU A 318 -5.27 4.42 20.21
N LEU A 319 -6.21 3.95 19.38
CA LEU A 319 -6.08 2.72 18.62
C LEU A 319 -4.98 2.80 17.55
N ALA A 320 -4.84 3.96 16.89
CA ALA A 320 -3.77 4.23 15.92
C ALA A 320 -2.39 4.44 16.57
N SER A 321 -2.35 4.80 17.86
CA SER A 321 -1.14 5.26 18.55
C SER A 321 0.04 4.27 18.53
N PRO A 322 -0.13 2.93 18.66
CA PRO A 322 1.02 2.02 18.64
C PRO A 322 1.70 2.03 17.28
N MET A 323 0.92 2.00 16.20
CA MET A 323 1.48 2.02 14.84
C MET A 323 2.06 3.37 14.47
N LEU A 324 1.42 4.48 14.85
CA LEU A 324 2.02 5.81 14.69
C LEU A 324 3.35 5.92 15.42
N THR A 325 3.44 5.42 16.65
CA THR A 325 4.67 5.41 17.43
C THR A 325 5.77 4.61 16.74
N ILE A 326 5.45 3.43 16.21
CA ILE A 326 6.40 2.59 15.47
C ILE A 326 6.89 3.32 14.20
N LEU A 327 5.99 3.91 13.40
CA LEU A 327 6.35 4.63 12.18
C LEU A 327 7.20 5.88 12.48
N LEU A 328 6.83 6.67 13.48
CA LEU A 328 7.56 7.87 13.86
C LEU A 328 8.93 7.51 14.44
N LYS A 329 8.99 6.60 15.41
CA LYS A 329 10.25 6.22 16.07
C LYS A 329 11.24 5.59 15.09
N SER A 330 10.79 4.63 14.27
CA SER A 330 11.64 4.01 13.25
C SER A 330 12.09 5.02 12.19
N GLY A 331 11.19 5.91 11.76
CA GLY A 331 11.51 6.97 10.81
C GLY A 331 12.57 7.94 11.34
N PHE A 332 12.39 8.47 12.55
CA PHE A 332 13.34 9.39 13.17
C PHE A 332 14.70 8.74 13.45
N ASP A 333 14.71 7.50 13.95
CA ASP A 333 15.95 6.77 14.21
C ASP A 333 16.76 6.58 12.93
N ILE A 334 16.10 6.21 11.83
CA ILE A 334 16.76 5.94 10.56
C ILE A 334 17.16 7.22 9.82
N VAL A 335 16.39 8.30 9.92
CA VAL A 335 16.79 9.61 9.38
C VAL A 335 18.06 10.12 10.08
N ARG A 336 18.08 10.07 11.43
CA ARG A 336 19.21 10.53 12.24
C ARG A 336 20.45 9.66 12.05
N ASP A 337 20.28 8.35 12.19
CA ASP A 337 21.36 7.38 12.10
C ASP A 337 20.91 6.11 11.35
N PRO A 338 21.08 6.11 10.01
CA PRO A 338 20.74 4.96 9.18
C PRO A 338 21.54 3.70 9.52
N LEU A 339 22.67 3.83 10.22
CA LEU A 339 23.56 2.71 10.59
C LEU A 339 23.15 2.06 11.92
N ARG A 340 22.47 2.79 12.80
CA ARG A 340 22.09 2.33 14.15
C ARG A 340 20.71 1.67 14.21
N GLY A 341 19.77 2.13 13.39
CA GLY A 341 18.51 1.42 13.16
C GLY A 341 18.73 0.07 12.45
N LEU A 342 19.87 -0.03 11.75
CA LEU A 342 20.04 -0.93 10.64
C LEU A 342 21.55 -1.15 10.47
N ARG A 343 22.10 -2.24 11.01
CA ARG A 343 23.48 -2.72 10.70
C ARG A 343 23.62 -3.14 9.21
N LEU A 344 22.82 -2.52 8.34
CA LEU A 344 22.51 -2.83 6.95
C LEU A 344 23.71 -2.67 6.03
N LEU A 345 24.52 -1.64 6.19
CA LEU A 345 25.40 -1.25 5.09
C LEU A 345 26.78 -1.90 5.21
N LYS A 346 26.84 -3.24 5.18
CA LYS A 346 28.11 -3.98 5.26
C LYS A 346 28.79 -4.22 3.91
N SER A 347 28.09 -4.05 2.78
CA SER A 347 28.68 -4.34 1.46
C SER A 347 28.01 -3.55 0.32
N GLY A 348 28.77 -2.72 -0.41
CA GLY A 348 28.30 -2.02 -1.61
C GLY A 348 28.50 -0.50 -1.60
N PRO A 349 27.81 0.26 -2.48
CA PRO A 349 27.82 1.73 -2.50
C PRO A 349 27.10 2.30 -1.26
N VAL A 350 27.76 2.22 -0.10
CA VAL A 350 27.22 2.53 1.23
C VAL A 350 26.51 3.88 1.28
N GLU A 351 27.08 4.93 0.69
CA GLU A 351 26.52 6.28 0.75
C GLU A 351 25.20 6.43 -0.05
N ASP A 352 25.08 5.83 -1.24
CA ASP A 352 23.83 5.93 -2.02
C ASP A 352 22.71 5.16 -1.35
N TYR A 353 22.99 3.97 -0.82
CA TYR A 353 22.00 3.20 -0.07
C TYR A 353 21.62 3.90 1.24
N ARG A 354 22.55 4.61 1.88
CA ARG A 354 22.25 5.45 3.04
C ARG A 354 21.27 6.56 2.67
N MET A 355 21.51 7.28 1.58
CA MET A 355 20.58 8.31 1.09
C MET A 355 19.21 7.70 0.75
N PHE A 356 19.19 6.58 0.02
CA PHE A 356 17.96 5.85 -0.32
C PHE A 356 17.13 5.50 0.92
N VAL A 357 17.73 4.84 1.92
CA VAL A 357 17.03 4.44 3.15
C VAL A 357 16.58 5.65 3.97
N ARG A 358 17.38 6.73 4.03
CA ARG A 358 16.96 8.00 4.66
C ARG A 358 15.74 8.59 4.00
N VAL A 359 15.69 8.61 2.67
CA VAL A 359 14.55 9.16 1.94
C VAL A 359 13.31 8.30 2.12
N LEU A 360 13.43 6.96 2.14
CA LEU A 360 12.29 6.10 2.48
C LEU A 360 11.76 6.36 3.90
N ALA A 361 12.66 6.57 4.87
CA ALA A 361 12.28 6.95 6.22
C ALA A 361 11.59 8.33 6.26
N ALA A 362 12.07 9.29 5.47
CA ALA A 362 11.43 10.60 5.34
C ALA A 362 10.03 10.50 4.70
N SER A 363 9.86 9.70 3.64
CA SER A 363 8.55 9.41 3.04
C SER A 363 7.59 8.75 4.03
N GLN A 364 8.09 7.83 4.88
CA GLN A 364 7.30 7.23 5.95
C GLN A 364 6.87 8.29 6.99
N LEU A 365 7.77 9.16 7.43
CA LEU A 365 7.47 10.24 8.37
C LEU A 365 6.44 11.22 7.79
N LEU A 366 6.56 11.55 6.49
CA LEU A 366 5.58 12.38 5.79
C LEU A 366 4.18 11.75 5.85
N VAL A 367 4.08 10.45 5.58
CA VAL A 367 2.80 9.73 5.60
C VAL A 367 2.24 9.62 7.03
N ALA A 368 3.10 9.41 8.02
CA ALA A 368 2.69 9.42 9.43
C ALA A 368 2.19 10.81 9.87
N ALA A 369 2.86 11.89 9.43
CA ALA A 369 2.42 13.25 9.69
C ALA A 369 1.06 13.52 9.04
N LEU A 370 0.88 13.15 7.77
CA LEU A 370 -0.42 13.28 7.08
C LEU A 370 -1.52 12.44 7.73
N ALA A 371 -1.19 11.26 8.27
CA ALA A 371 -2.15 10.45 9.02
C ALA A 371 -2.60 11.12 10.33
N ILE A 372 -1.72 11.88 10.99
CA ILE A 372 -2.03 12.62 12.21
C ILE A 372 -2.80 13.91 11.89
N THR A 373 -2.42 14.61 10.82
CA THR A 373 -2.95 15.95 10.54
C THR A 373 -4.14 15.96 9.62
N THR A 374 -4.31 14.98 8.74
CA THR A 374 -5.23 15.12 7.59
C THR A 374 -6.14 13.92 7.42
N TYR A 375 -5.62 12.70 7.48
CA TYR A 375 -6.43 11.49 7.26
C TYR A 375 -7.24 11.11 8.50
N HIS A 376 -8.21 10.22 8.30
CA HIS A 376 -8.78 9.42 9.38
C HIS A 376 -7.68 8.54 9.99
N VAL A 377 -7.20 8.89 11.18
CA VAL A 377 -5.95 8.40 11.78
C VAL A 377 -5.86 6.87 11.89
N GLN A 378 -7.00 6.20 12.09
CA GLN A 378 -7.11 4.76 12.26
C GLN A 378 -6.69 3.95 11.02
N ILE A 379 -6.67 4.56 9.83
CA ILE A 379 -6.19 3.88 8.62
C ILE A 379 -4.67 3.66 8.60
N VAL A 380 -3.93 4.18 9.59
CA VAL A 380 -2.46 4.10 9.64
C VAL A 380 -1.94 2.66 9.62
N SER A 381 -2.64 1.71 10.25
CA SER A 381 -2.28 0.29 10.24
C SER A 381 -2.30 -0.26 8.82
N ARG A 382 -3.30 0.11 8.02
CA ARG A 382 -3.42 -0.22 6.60
C ARG A 382 -2.35 0.45 5.75
N LEU A 383 -2.13 1.76 5.96
CA LEU A 383 -1.13 2.54 5.22
C LEU A 383 0.29 2.01 5.43
N SER A 384 0.63 1.65 6.67
CA SER A 384 1.97 1.15 7.03
C SER A 384 2.41 -0.07 6.23
N SER A 385 1.46 -0.85 5.70
CA SER A 385 1.73 -2.11 5.02
C SER A 385 2.69 -1.96 3.83
N GLY A 386 2.64 -0.82 3.12
CA GLY A 386 3.48 -0.55 1.94
C GLY A 386 4.81 0.14 2.19
N TYR A 387 5.23 0.36 3.45
CA TYR A 387 6.47 1.08 3.78
C TYR A 387 7.49 0.13 4.42
N PRO A 388 8.69 -0.08 3.83
CA PRO A 388 9.62 -1.13 4.26
C PRO A 388 10.43 -0.77 5.53
N VAL A 389 10.59 0.52 5.82
CA VAL A 389 11.53 1.05 6.81
C VAL A 389 11.24 0.57 8.22
N TRP A 390 9.98 0.64 8.66
CA TRP A 390 9.62 0.19 10.00
C TRP A 390 9.74 -1.33 10.18
N TYR A 391 9.49 -2.14 9.13
CA TYR A 391 9.74 -3.59 9.19
C TYR A 391 11.21 -3.90 9.41
N TRP A 392 12.10 -3.21 8.70
CA TRP A 392 13.54 -3.36 8.88
C TRP A 392 13.98 -2.99 10.29
N TRP A 393 13.41 -1.92 10.84
CA TRP A 393 13.74 -1.45 12.18
C TRP A 393 13.25 -2.40 13.28
N VAL A 394 12.01 -2.91 13.18
CA VAL A 394 11.48 -3.91 14.12
C VAL A 394 12.26 -5.23 14.00
N ALA A 395 12.60 -5.66 12.78
CA ALA A 395 13.46 -6.83 12.56
C ALA A 395 14.84 -6.65 13.20
N GLY A 396 15.43 -5.45 13.09
CA GLY A 396 16.67 -5.10 13.77
C GLY A 396 16.55 -5.20 15.30
N CYS A 397 15.41 -4.77 15.87
CA CYS A 397 15.14 -4.91 17.30
C CYS A 397 15.02 -6.37 17.73
N LEU A 398 14.33 -7.21 16.94
CA LEU A 398 14.19 -8.65 17.21
C LEU A 398 15.51 -9.43 17.14
N ILE A 399 16.44 -8.98 16.31
CA ILE A 399 17.75 -9.62 16.12
C ILE A 399 18.77 -9.16 17.18
N ASP A 400 18.64 -7.93 17.65
CA ASP A 400 19.52 -7.33 18.66
C ASP A 400 19.11 -7.74 20.08
N LYS A 401 19.95 -8.54 20.74
CA LYS A 401 19.68 -9.04 22.11
C LYS A 401 19.28 -7.95 23.11
N LYS A 402 19.78 -6.71 22.95
CA LYS A 402 19.45 -5.59 23.85
C LYS A 402 18.05 -5.02 23.63
N ARG A 403 17.47 -5.21 22.45
CA ARG A 403 16.17 -4.65 22.03
C ARG A 403 15.13 -5.74 21.70
N GLN A 404 15.49 -7.00 21.90
CA GLN A 404 14.69 -8.16 21.51
C GLN A 404 13.33 -8.16 22.18
N ASP A 405 13.26 -7.89 23.48
CA ASP A 405 11.99 -7.83 24.23
C ASP A 405 11.03 -6.79 23.64
N TRP A 406 11.58 -5.66 23.23
CA TRP A 406 10.80 -4.57 22.67
C TRP A 406 10.30 -4.92 21.27
N GLY A 407 11.14 -5.55 20.43
CA GLY A 407 10.72 -6.11 19.15
C GLY A 407 9.65 -7.20 19.28
N LEU A 408 9.77 -8.07 20.30
CA LEU A 408 8.81 -9.14 20.56
C LEU A 408 7.44 -8.59 20.94
N ARG A 409 7.39 -7.58 21.81
CA ARG A 409 6.13 -6.90 22.18
C ARG A 409 5.43 -6.31 20.96
N ILE A 410 6.19 -5.71 20.02
CA ILE A 410 5.64 -5.19 18.77
C ILE A 410 5.09 -6.33 17.91
N ALA A 411 5.82 -7.42 17.73
CA ALA A 411 5.35 -8.56 16.94
C ALA A 411 4.09 -9.21 17.53
N VAL A 412 4.01 -9.33 18.86
CA VAL A 412 2.82 -9.81 19.58
C VAL A 412 1.65 -8.86 19.36
N PHE A 413 1.87 -7.54 19.52
CA PHE A 413 0.85 -6.54 19.21
C PHE A 413 0.34 -6.68 17.77
N MET A 414 1.23 -6.82 16.78
CA MET A 414 0.86 -6.97 15.37
C MET A 414 -0.04 -8.18 15.15
N ALA A 415 0.34 -9.34 15.70
CA ALA A 415 -0.43 -10.58 15.55
C ALA A 415 -1.79 -10.51 16.25
N LEU A 416 -1.85 -9.99 17.48
CA LEU A 416 -3.09 -9.84 18.23
C LEU A 416 -4.02 -8.82 17.55
N TYR A 417 -3.50 -7.65 17.18
CA TYR A 417 -4.27 -6.62 16.50
C TYR A 417 -4.85 -7.16 15.19
N ALA A 418 -4.05 -7.82 14.34
CA ALA A 418 -4.54 -8.40 13.09
C ALA A 418 -5.61 -9.48 13.29
N GLY A 419 -5.51 -10.29 14.34
CA GLY A 419 -6.52 -11.30 14.68
C GLY A 419 -7.84 -10.67 15.15
N ILE A 420 -7.77 -9.73 16.10
CA ILE A 420 -8.94 -9.00 16.62
C ILE A 420 -9.60 -8.18 15.51
N GLN A 421 -8.80 -7.41 14.78
CA GLN A 421 -9.22 -6.64 13.60
C GLN A 421 -9.90 -7.54 12.57
N GLY A 422 -9.39 -8.75 12.36
CA GLY A 422 -9.97 -9.71 11.44
C GLY A 422 -11.39 -10.14 11.84
N GLY A 423 -11.60 -10.43 13.12
CA GLY A 423 -12.92 -10.77 13.65
C GLY A 423 -13.91 -9.61 13.51
N LEU A 424 -13.51 -8.41 13.95
CA LEU A 424 -14.34 -7.20 13.84
C LEU A 424 -14.69 -6.91 12.37
N PHE A 425 -13.70 -6.93 11.49
CA PHE A 425 -13.89 -6.69 10.06
C PHE A 425 -14.90 -7.66 9.43
N ALA A 426 -14.76 -8.96 9.69
CA ALA A 426 -15.62 -9.99 9.10
C ALA A 426 -17.08 -9.95 9.58
N SER A 427 -17.30 -9.39 10.78
CA SER A 427 -18.62 -9.12 11.37
C SER A 427 -19.21 -7.74 11.02
N PHE A 428 -18.57 -6.96 10.13
CA PHE A 428 -18.95 -5.57 9.82
C PHE A 428 -18.90 -4.64 11.06
N LEU A 429 -18.07 -4.95 12.04
CA LEU A 429 -17.75 -4.00 13.11
C LEU A 429 -16.61 -3.08 12.65
N PRO A 430 -16.57 -1.81 13.11
CA PRO A 430 -15.48 -0.90 12.80
C PRO A 430 -14.14 -1.57 13.15
N PRO A 431 -13.33 -1.93 12.14
CA PRO A 431 -12.16 -2.78 12.34
C PRO A 431 -10.90 -1.97 12.61
N ALA A 432 -11.04 -0.64 12.63
CA ALA A 432 -9.95 0.32 12.55
C ALA A 432 -9.67 0.91 13.90
#